data_AF-A0A256Z8Z2-F1
#
_entry.id   AF-A0A256Z8Z2-F1
#
_cell.length_a   1.000
_cell.length_b   1.000
_cell.length_c   1.000
_cell.angle_alpha   90.00
_cell.angle_beta   90.00
_cell.angle_gamma   90.00
#
_symmetry.space_group_name_H-M   'P 1'
#
loop_
_entity.id
_entity.type
_entity.pdbx_description
1 polymer ?
#
loop_
_entity_poly.entity_id
_entity_poly.type
_entity_poly.pdbx_seq_one_letter_code
_entity_poly.pdbx_strand_id
1 'polypeptide(L)'
;VIYGGGVRKEGGKYTFEVTYRDPQGRAPEGVYVVIDGEEHEMELEGGNLSSGATYSLSIDLKEGEHSYYFRVLGPEGEPLEATDSTPYSEETQGSLQVEGKKSGAPYLLLGIAALVIAALIALLLLTRSKGEGVEE
;
A
#
# COMPACT_ATOMS: atom_id res chain seq x y z
N VAL A 1 13.94 13.46 -20.22
CA VAL A 1 12.52 13.06 -20.15
C VAL A 1 12.32 12.09 -19.01
N ILE A 2 11.09 11.93 -18.56
CA ILE A 2 10.70 10.90 -17.59
C ILE A 2 9.54 10.05 -18.11
N TYR A 3 9.44 8.83 -17.63
CA TYR A 3 8.38 7.88 -18.00
C TYR A 3 8.33 6.70 -17.04
N GLY A 4 7.32 5.85 -17.19
CA GLY A 4 7.12 4.65 -16.39
C GLY A 4 6.94 4.94 -14.91
N GLY A 5 6.54 6.17 -14.56
CA GLY A 5 6.37 6.59 -13.19
C GLY A 5 5.10 6.01 -12.58
N GLY A 6 5.21 5.40 -11.41
CA GLY A 6 4.07 4.86 -10.69
C GLY A 6 4.42 4.28 -9.33
N VAL A 7 3.44 3.63 -8.72
CA VAL A 7 3.57 3.00 -7.40
C VAL A 7 3.12 1.54 -7.45
N ARG A 8 3.86 0.67 -6.75
CA ARG A 8 3.53 -0.74 -6.55
C ARG A 8 3.62 -1.12 -5.09
N LYS A 9 2.86 -2.13 -4.66
CA LYS A 9 2.94 -2.68 -3.31
C LYS A 9 3.79 -3.94 -3.31
N GLU A 10 4.85 -3.97 -2.51
CA GLU A 10 5.75 -5.12 -2.38
C GLU A 10 6.13 -5.34 -0.91
N GLY A 11 5.99 -6.56 -0.41
CA GLY A 11 6.39 -6.91 0.96
C GLY A 11 5.67 -6.13 2.08
N GLY A 12 4.52 -5.50 1.79
CA GLY A 12 3.80 -4.63 2.73
C GLY A 12 4.17 -3.15 2.63
N LYS A 13 5.18 -2.80 1.82
CA LYS A 13 5.59 -1.43 1.53
C LYS A 13 5.05 -0.95 0.19
N TYR A 14 5.08 0.35 -0.01
CA TYR A 14 4.78 1.01 -1.27
C TYR A 14 6.07 1.49 -1.89
N THR A 15 6.37 0.99 -3.09
CA THR A 15 7.54 1.36 -3.88
C THR A 15 7.10 2.28 -5.00
N PHE A 16 7.56 3.52 -4.94
CA PHE A 16 7.43 4.51 -5.99
C PHE A 16 8.63 4.38 -6.91
N GLU A 17 8.41 4.38 -8.22
CA GLU A 17 9.44 4.25 -9.23
C GLU A 17 9.19 5.25 -10.35
N VAL A 18 10.26 5.82 -10.90
CA VAL A 18 10.23 6.64 -12.12
C VAL A 18 11.50 6.41 -12.93
N THR A 19 11.38 6.38 -14.26
CA THR A 19 12.53 6.29 -15.14
C THR A 19 12.91 7.66 -15.67
N TYR A 20 14.18 8.02 -15.51
CA TYR A 20 14.79 9.19 -16.12
C TYR A 20 15.65 8.80 -17.31
N ARG A 21 15.62 9.61 -18.38
CA ARG A 21 16.51 9.45 -19.52
C ARG A 21 16.95 10.80 -20.09
N ASP A 22 18.26 10.92 -20.30
CA ASP A 22 18.93 12.01 -21.00
C ASP A 22 19.90 11.42 -22.04
N PRO A 23 19.70 11.63 -23.35
CA PRO A 23 20.51 11.00 -24.41
C PRO A 23 22.02 11.26 -24.31
N GLN A 24 22.44 12.31 -23.62
CA GLN A 24 23.82 12.70 -23.39
C GLN A 24 24.40 12.06 -22.12
N GLY A 25 23.59 11.28 -21.39
CA GLY A 25 23.99 10.60 -20.17
C GLY A 25 24.20 11.54 -18.99
N ARG A 26 23.63 12.75 -19.04
CA ARG A 26 23.72 13.71 -17.94
C ARG A 26 22.86 13.22 -16.76
N ALA A 27 23.33 13.45 -15.55
CA ALA A 27 22.58 13.10 -14.34
C ALA A 27 21.53 14.17 -14.05
N PRO A 28 20.36 13.79 -13.50
CA PRO A 28 19.45 14.76 -12.92
C PRO A 28 20.10 15.41 -11.68
N GLU A 29 19.70 16.62 -11.35
CA GLU A 29 20.12 17.28 -10.09
C GLU A 29 19.41 16.70 -8.87
N GLY A 30 18.23 16.09 -9.08
CA GLY A 30 17.49 15.42 -8.04
C GLY A 30 16.26 14.71 -8.59
N VAL A 31 15.89 13.61 -7.96
CA VAL A 31 14.71 12.82 -8.28
C VAL A 31 13.91 12.64 -7.02
N TYR A 32 12.66 13.10 -7.04
CA TYR A 32 11.80 13.10 -5.88
C TYR A 32 10.44 12.50 -6.21
N VAL A 33 9.82 11.90 -5.20
CA VAL A 33 8.38 11.69 -5.18
C VAL A 33 7.80 12.58 -4.09
N VAL A 34 6.78 13.35 -4.45
CA VAL A 34 6.01 14.14 -3.50
C VAL A 34 4.79 13.31 -3.12
N ILE A 35 4.62 13.02 -1.83
CA ILE A 35 3.51 12.22 -1.29
C ILE A 35 2.76 13.09 -0.28
N ASP A 36 1.48 13.36 -0.53
CA ASP A 36 0.64 14.25 0.30
C ASP A 36 1.25 15.64 0.54
N GLY A 37 2.02 16.13 -0.42
CA GLY A 37 2.74 17.41 -0.34
C GLY A 37 4.11 17.34 0.36
N GLU A 38 4.53 16.19 0.89
CA GLU A 38 5.86 15.98 1.45
C GLU A 38 6.82 15.45 0.38
N GLU A 39 7.96 16.12 0.19
CA GLU A 39 8.98 15.73 -0.79
C GLU A 39 9.92 14.66 -0.21
N HIS A 40 10.10 13.57 -0.95
CA HIS A 40 11.02 12.49 -0.61
C HIS A 40 12.02 12.27 -1.74
N GLU A 41 13.31 12.30 -1.42
CA GLU A 41 14.37 11.96 -2.36
C GLU A 41 14.34 10.46 -2.71
N MET A 42 14.53 10.16 -3.99
CA MET A 42 14.55 8.80 -4.53
C MET A 42 15.96 8.37 -4.88
N GLU A 43 16.27 7.10 -4.68
CA GLU A 43 17.61 6.56 -4.93
C GLU A 43 17.69 5.92 -6.32
N LEU A 44 18.86 6.00 -6.96
CA LEU A 44 19.12 5.27 -8.19
C LEU A 44 19.15 3.77 -7.92
N GLU A 45 18.15 3.05 -8.43
CA GLU A 45 18.08 1.58 -8.32
C GLU A 45 18.94 0.91 -9.39
N GLY A 46 18.98 1.48 -10.61
CA GLY A 46 19.82 0.97 -11.69
C GLY A 46 19.48 1.52 -13.06
N GLY A 47 20.17 1.00 -14.08
CA GLY A 47 20.02 1.41 -15.48
C GLY A 47 21.13 2.35 -15.94
N ASN A 48 20.92 2.99 -17.09
CA ASN A 48 21.89 3.88 -17.73
C ASN A 48 21.20 5.17 -18.16
N LEU A 49 21.74 6.32 -17.76
CA LEU A 49 21.13 7.64 -17.96
C LEU A 49 20.79 7.93 -19.45
N SER A 50 21.56 7.39 -20.40
CA SER A 50 21.31 7.54 -21.85
C SER A 50 20.21 6.66 -22.43
N SER A 51 19.95 5.51 -21.80
CA SER A 51 18.94 4.54 -22.24
C SER A 51 17.75 4.39 -21.27
N GLY A 52 17.79 5.03 -20.12
CA GLY A 52 16.83 4.91 -19.03
C GLY A 52 17.50 4.42 -17.73
N ALA A 53 17.35 5.20 -16.67
CA ALA A 53 17.74 4.87 -15.30
C ALA A 53 16.54 4.97 -14.38
N THR A 54 16.30 3.93 -13.58
CA THR A 54 15.18 3.84 -12.65
C THR A 54 15.61 4.36 -11.29
N TYR A 55 14.81 5.27 -10.75
CA TYR A 55 14.91 5.74 -9.39
C TYR A 55 13.73 5.19 -8.59
N SER A 56 13.96 4.82 -7.33
CA SER A 56 12.93 4.26 -6.47
C SER A 56 12.98 4.73 -5.02
N LEU A 57 11.81 4.68 -4.38
CA LEU A 57 11.63 4.89 -2.94
C LEU A 57 10.63 3.85 -2.41
N SER A 58 11.02 3.08 -1.40
CA SER A 58 10.13 2.16 -0.69
C SER A 58 9.80 2.69 0.71
N ILE A 59 8.52 2.99 0.95
CA ILE A 59 8.03 3.57 2.20
C ILE A 59 6.79 2.84 2.73
N ASP A 60 6.60 2.88 4.06
CA ASP A 60 5.38 2.45 4.72
C ASP A 60 4.38 3.60 4.75
N LEU A 61 3.18 3.40 4.21
CA LEU A 61 2.10 4.38 4.22
C LEU A 61 1.02 3.98 5.22
N LYS A 62 0.39 4.99 5.83
CA LYS A 62 -0.77 4.78 6.70
C LYS A 62 -1.97 4.35 5.86
N GLU A 63 -2.95 3.73 6.50
CA GLU A 63 -4.26 3.52 5.87
C GLU A 63 -4.88 4.87 5.50
N GLY A 64 -5.38 4.98 4.27
CA GLY A 64 -5.93 6.23 3.75
C GLY A 64 -5.81 6.36 2.25
N GLU A 65 -6.35 7.47 1.73
CA GLU A 65 -6.08 7.96 0.39
C GLU A 65 -4.82 8.82 0.44
N HIS A 66 -3.91 8.58 -0.50
CA HIS A 66 -2.67 9.32 -0.66
C HIS A 66 -2.59 9.90 -2.08
N SER A 67 -2.12 11.14 -2.19
CA SER A 67 -1.80 11.78 -3.47
C SER A 67 -0.30 11.71 -3.73
N TYR A 68 0.11 11.58 -4.99
CA TYR A 68 1.53 11.60 -5.32
C TYR A 68 1.84 12.11 -6.72
N TYR A 69 3.03 12.66 -6.90
CA TYR A 69 3.63 12.93 -8.21
C TYR A 69 5.17 12.91 -8.13
N PHE A 70 5.82 12.67 -9.25
CA PHE A 70 7.27 12.68 -9.39
C PHE A 70 7.76 14.07 -9.76
N ARG A 71 8.80 14.53 -9.10
CA ARG A 71 9.47 15.80 -9.41
C ARG A 71 10.92 15.50 -9.74
N VAL A 72 11.31 15.75 -10.98
CA VAL A 72 12.67 15.47 -11.44
C VAL A 72 13.31 16.77 -11.91
N LEU A 73 14.41 17.14 -11.29
CA LEU A 73 15.22 18.29 -11.66
C LEU A 73 16.21 17.83 -12.73
N GLY A 74 16.06 18.33 -13.95
CA GLY A 74 16.98 18.03 -15.03
C GLY A 74 18.39 18.57 -14.76
N PRO A 75 19.36 18.20 -15.61
CA PRO A 75 20.71 18.77 -15.54
C PRO A 75 20.63 20.29 -15.65
N GLU A 76 21.34 21.02 -14.79
CA GLU A 76 21.36 22.50 -14.79
C GLU A 76 19.97 23.13 -14.56
N GLY A 77 19.08 22.41 -13.86
CA GLY A 77 17.70 22.84 -13.59
C GLY A 77 16.79 22.81 -14.81
N GLU A 78 17.18 22.13 -15.90
CA GLU A 78 16.35 21.97 -17.09
C GLU A 78 14.98 21.35 -16.73
N PRO A 79 13.86 21.91 -17.23
CA PRO A 79 12.55 21.30 -17.03
C PRO A 79 12.45 19.98 -17.79
N LEU A 80 11.81 18.99 -17.18
CA LEU A 80 11.58 17.68 -17.77
C LEU A 80 10.09 17.40 -17.87
N GLU A 81 9.69 16.80 -18.99
CA GLU A 81 8.32 16.37 -19.26
C GLU A 81 8.21 14.85 -19.20
N ALA A 82 7.02 14.36 -18.84
CA ALA A 82 6.65 12.97 -18.98
C ALA A 82 6.32 12.63 -20.44
N THR A 83 6.77 11.47 -20.92
CA THR A 83 6.42 10.98 -22.28
C THR A 83 5.22 10.03 -22.29
N ASP A 84 4.63 9.78 -21.13
CA ASP A 84 3.49 8.89 -20.92
C ASP A 84 2.57 9.44 -19.81
N SER A 85 1.75 8.60 -19.19
CA SER A 85 0.83 8.98 -18.10
C SER A 85 1.50 9.06 -16.72
N THR A 86 2.83 9.19 -16.65
CA THR A 86 3.55 9.41 -15.38
C THR A 86 2.99 10.65 -14.66
N PRO A 87 2.59 10.53 -13.38
CA PRO A 87 2.23 11.68 -12.56
C PRO A 87 3.48 12.52 -12.25
N TYR A 88 3.66 13.70 -12.86
CA TYR A 88 4.93 14.47 -12.74
C TYR A 88 4.79 15.89 -12.20
N SER A 89 3.59 16.27 -11.79
CA SER A 89 3.29 17.59 -11.22
C SER A 89 2.06 17.52 -10.33
N GLU A 90 1.80 18.57 -9.55
CA GLU A 90 0.56 18.70 -8.78
C GLU A 90 -0.70 18.61 -9.66
N GLU A 91 -0.62 19.07 -10.92
CA GLU A 91 -1.74 19.03 -11.86
C GLU A 91 -2.02 17.62 -12.41
N THR A 92 -0.99 16.76 -12.43
CA THR A 92 -1.04 15.41 -13.01
C THR A 92 -0.94 14.31 -11.95
N GLN A 93 -1.17 14.65 -10.68
CA GLN A 93 -1.01 13.76 -9.54
C GLN A 93 -1.83 12.46 -9.67
N GLY A 94 -1.23 11.36 -9.22
CA GLY A 94 -1.90 10.08 -9.02
C GLY A 94 -2.51 9.98 -7.63
N SER A 95 -3.42 9.03 -7.46
CA SER A 95 -4.00 8.67 -6.17
C SER A 95 -3.71 7.21 -5.83
N LEU A 96 -3.48 6.92 -4.55
CA LEU A 96 -3.21 5.60 -4.03
C LEU A 96 -4.10 5.34 -2.81
N GLN A 97 -4.89 4.27 -2.86
CA GLN A 97 -5.65 3.81 -1.70
C GLN A 97 -4.85 2.75 -0.93
N VAL A 98 -4.56 3.03 0.34
CA VAL A 98 -3.90 2.09 1.26
C VAL A 98 -4.96 1.44 2.14
N GLU A 99 -5.20 0.13 1.94
CA GLU A 99 -6.15 -0.62 2.75
C GLU A 99 -5.53 -1.02 4.11
N GLY A 100 -6.32 -0.87 5.18
CA GLY A 100 -5.98 -1.34 6.51
C GLY A 100 -5.74 -2.86 6.56
N LYS A 101 -4.76 -3.28 7.37
CA LYS A 101 -4.54 -4.70 7.67
C LYS A 101 -5.77 -5.22 8.42
N LYS A 102 -6.63 -6.00 7.77
CA LYS A 102 -7.76 -6.71 8.42
C LYS A 102 -7.20 -7.56 9.56
N SER A 103 -7.30 -7.07 10.80
CA SER A 103 -7.06 -7.90 11.96
C SER A 103 -8.17 -8.93 11.98
N GLY A 104 -7.87 -10.18 11.62
CA GLY A 104 -8.76 -11.28 11.91
C GLY A 104 -8.96 -11.32 13.42
N ALA A 105 -10.08 -10.77 13.90
CA ALA A 105 -10.50 -11.02 15.28
C ALA A 105 -10.52 -12.54 15.47
N PRO A 106 -10.02 -13.09 16.58
CA PRO A 106 -10.01 -14.52 16.77
C PRO A 106 -11.45 -15.01 16.82
N TYR A 107 -11.92 -15.59 15.71
CA TYR A 107 -13.20 -16.32 15.63
C TYR A 107 -13.31 -17.44 16.70
N LEU A 108 -12.21 -17.74 17.39
CA LEU A 108 -12.13 -18.59 18.57
C LEU A 108 -13.04 -18.15 19.73
N LEU A 109 -13.23 -16.85 20.00
CA LEU A 109 -14.10 -16.44 21.13
C LEU A 109 -15.59 -16.66 20.84
N LEU A 110 -16.04 -16.44 19.60
CA LEU A 110 -17.43 -16.70 19.20
C LEU A 110 -17.72 -18.21 19.11
N GLY A 111 -16.76 -19.02 18.62
CA GLY A 111 -16.90 -20.48 18.57
C GLY A 111 -16.99 -21.13 19.95
N ILE A 112 -16.19 -20.66 20.91
CA ILE A 112 -16.23 -21.15 22.30
C ILE A 112 -17.55 -20.75 22.99
N ALA A 113 -18.02 -19.51 22.80
CA ALA A 113 -19.30 -19.07 23.38
C ALA A 113 -20.49 -19.89 22.87
N ALA A 114 -20.54 -20.22 21.57
CA ALA A 114 -21.60 -21.04 20.99
C ALA A 114 -21.59 -22.49 21.52
N LEU A 115 -20.40 -23.10 21.69
CA LEU A 115 -20.27 -24.45 22.25
C LEU A 115 -20.68 -24.53 23.73
N VAL A 116 -20.33 -23.52 24.54
CA VAL A 116 -20.74 -23.46 25.96
C VAL A 116 -22.25 -23.31 26.08
N ILE A 117 -22.88 -22.46 25.26
CA ILE A 117 -24.34 -22.29 25.25
C ILE A 117 -25.04 -23.60 24.84
N ALA A 118 -24.56 -24.28 23.80
CA ALA A 118 -25.12 -25.57 23.38
C ALA A 118 -24.99 -26.65 24.48
N ALA A 119 -23.85 -26.72 25.16
CA ALA A 119 -23.63 -27.65 26.27
C ALA A 119 -24.54 -27.37 27.48
N LEU A 120 -24.75 -26.09 27.82
CA LEU A 120 -25.67 -25.69 28.90
C LEU A 120 -27.13 -26.01 28.56
N ILE A 121 -27.55 -25.79 27.32
CA ILE A 121 -28.90 -26.15 26.86
C ILE A 121 -29.09 -27.67 26.91
N ALA A 122 -28.12 -28.46 26.43
CA ALA A 122 -28.18 -29.91 26.48
C ALA A 122 -28.25 -30.42 27.94
N LEU A 123 -27.48 -29.84 28.85
CA LEU A 123 -27.51 -30.19 30.27
C LEU A 123 -28.88 -29.86 30.91
N LEU A 124 -29.46 -28.70 30.60
CA LEU A 124 -30.80 -28.31 31.04
C LEU A 124 -31.87 -29.29 30.55
N LEU A 125 -31.81 -29.72 29.29
CA LEU A 125 -32.75 -30.69 28.73
C LEU A 125 -32.62 -32.08 29.38
N LEU A 126 -31.40 -32.53 29.67
CA LEU A 126 -31.16 -33.81 30.36
C LEU A 126 -31.66 -33.80 31.81
N THR A 127 -31.57 -32.67 32.51
CA THR A 127 -32.10 -32.57 33.89
C THR A 127 -33.62 -32.59 33.98
N ARG A 128 -34.33 -32.09 32.96
CA ARG A 128 -35.81 -32.15 32.90
C ARG A 128 -36.34 -33.54 32.57
N SER A 129 -35.62 -34.31 31.74
CA SER A 129 -36.01 -35.67 31.34
C SER A 129 -36.08 -36.68 32.49
N LYS A 130 -35.51 -36.39 33.67
CA LYS A 130 -35.41 -37.35 34.79
C LYS A 130 -36.52 -37.21 35.85
N GLY A 131 -37.48 -36.30 35.65
CA GLY A 131 -38.53 -35.99 36.63
C GLY A 131 -39.92 -36.59 36.36
N GLU A 132 -40.15 -37.31 35.27
CA GLU A 132 -41.49 -37.81 34.89
C GLU A 132 -41.61 -39.33 35.07
N GLY A 133 -41.39 -39.78 36.29
CA GLY A 133 -41.68 -41.15 36.67
C GLY A 133 -41.96 -41.25 38.16
N VAL A 134 -43.26 -41.29 38.49
CA VAL A 134 -43.93 -42.04 39.58
C VAL A 134 -45.08 -41.21 40.17
N GLU A 135 -46.19 -41.92 40.43
CA GLU A 135 -47.52 -41.55 40.98
C GLU A 135 -48.57 -41.28 39.88
N GLU A 136 -49.57 -42.14 39.63
CA GLU A 136 -50.09 -43.36 40.29
C GLU A 136 -50.58 -44.38 39.23
#